data_AF-A0AAV1Q9P7-F1
#
_entry.id   AF-A0AAV1Q9P7-F1
#
_cell.length_a   1.000
_cell.length_b   1.000
_cell.length_c   1.000
_cell.angle_alpha   90.00
_cell.angle_beta   90.00
_cell.angle_gamma   90.00
#
_symmetry.space_group_name_H-M   'P 1'
#
loop_
_entity.id
_entity.type
_entity.pdbx_description
1 polymer ?
#
loop_
_entity_poly.entity_id
_entity_poly.type
_entity_poly.pdbx_seq_one_letter_code
_entity_poly.pdbx_strand_id
1 'polypeptide(L)'
;MKRHPTAASRLSGQRKEISPPPKPQRLESADSAMPTSGPVARTILPTDRGLYITLPPDAETKSYLIATGSCRPTGPFPRDKMQGNRCFSDKYYTTTTKAGIKLPRPWLCYSPTLDCAYCEPCWLFSDRSAPFYSDAWVKGVRDWQHLSARIDSHAFDANMERDTRNATNYWRQ
;
A
#
# COMPACT_ATOMS: atom_id res chain seq x y z
N MET A 1 -23.34 18.86 -56.79
CA MET A 1 -23.43 17.38 -56.84
C MET A 1 -22.20 16.82 -57.55
N LYS A 2 -21.20 16.35 -56.80
CA LYS A 2 -20.15 15.46 -57.32
C LYS A 2 -19.84 14.47 -56.19
N ARG A 3 -20.30 13.22 -56.37
CA ARG A 3 -20.12 12.11 -55.43
C ARG A 3 -18.78 11.44 -55.76
N HIS A 4 -17.88 11.33 -54.79
CA HIS A 4 -16.69 10.49 -54.89
C HIS A 4 -16.99 9.11 -54.29
N PRO A 5 -16.62 8.00 -54.95
CA PRO A 5 -16.98 6.66 -54.50
C PRO A 5 -16.04 6.12 -53.42
N THR A 6 -16.66 5.36 -52.52
CA THR A 6 -16.09 4.56 -51.43
C THR A 6 -15.40 3.32 -51.99
N ALA A 7 -14.16 3.04 -51.57
CA ALA A 7 -13.51 1.76 -51.80
C ALA A 7 -13.29 1.05 -50.46
N ALA A 8 -14.11 0.04 -50.19
CA ALA A 8 -13.93 -0.90 -49.09
C ALA A 8 -12.99 -2.02 -49.57
N SER A 9 -11.83 -2.16 -48.94
CA SER A 9 -10.90 -3.28 -49.21
C SER A 9 -10.98 -4.30 -48.08
N ARG A 10 -11.57 -5.47 -48.41
CA ARG A 10 -11.55 -6.68 -47.57
C ARG A 10 -10.15 -7.27 -47.60
N LEU A 11 -9.52 -7.43 -46.45
CA LEU A 11 -8.37 -8.31 -46.30
C LEU A 11 -8.78 -9.55 -45.49
N SER A 12 -8.69 -10.65 -46.20
CA SER A 12 -8.94 -12.04 -45.82
C SER A 12 -8.00 -12.47 -44.70
N GLY A 13 -8.54 -13.24 -43.76
CA GLY A 13 -7.78 -13.81 -42.66
C GLY A 13 -6.75 -14.86 -43.11
N GLN A 14 -5.63 -14.89 -42.42
CA GLN A 14 -4.77 -16.07 -42.30
C GLN A 14 -4.57 -16.38 -40.82
N ARG A 15 -5.20 -17.46 -40.39
CA ARG A 15 -5.06 -18.04 -39.05
C ARG A 15 -3.72 -18.76 -39.00
N LYS A 16 -2.77 -18.25 -38.21
CA LYS A 16 -1.51 -18.96 -37.94
C LYS A 16 -1.82 -20.15 -37.03
N GLU A 17 -1.53 -21.37 -37.50
CA GLU A 17 -1.49 -22.57 -36.66
C GLU A 17 -0.32 -22.45 -35.67
N ILE A 18 -0.60 -22.71 -34.39
CA ILE A 18 0.39 -22.73 -33.32
C ILE A 18 0.58 -24.19 -32.93
N SER A 19 1.78 -24.72 -33.16
CA SER A 19 2.17 -26.07 -32.75
C SER A 19 2.09 -26.22 -31.22
N PRO A 20 1.65 -27.38 -30.70
CA PRO A 20 1.59 -27.60 -29.26
C PRO A 20 3.00 -27.68 -28.65
N PRO A 21 3.18 -27.19 -27.41
CA PRO A 21 4.46 -27.27 -26.72
C PRO A 21 4.78 -28.73 -26.32
N PRO A 22 6.08 -29.10 -26.27
CA PRO A 22 6.48 -30.46 -25.89
C PRO A 22 6.15 -30.73 -24.42
N LYS A 23 5.74 -31.98 -24.14
CA LYS A 23 5.45 -32.48 -22.78
C LYS A 23 6.72 -32.49 -21.92
N PRO A 24 6.60 -32.26 -20.59
CA PRO A 24 7.76 -32.16 -19.71
C PRO A 24 8.42 -33.53 -19.51
N GLN A 25 9.72 -33.61 -19.77
CA GLN A 25 10.53 -34.77 -19.42
C GLN A 25 10.90 -34.71 -17.93
N ARG A 26 10.57 -35.80 -17.21
CA ARG A 26 10.99 -36.07 -15.83
C ARG A 26 12.48 -36.43 -15.84
N LEU A 27 13.31 -35.62 -15.18
CA LEU A 27 14.70 -35.97 -14.89
C LEU A 27 14.86 -36.13 -13.37
N GLU A 28 15.51 -37.23 -13.00
CA GLU A 28 15.66 -37.76 -11.64
C GLU A 28 16.70 -37.01 -10.80
N SER A 29 16.61 -37.27 -9.50
CA SER A 29 17.20 -36.62 -8.33
C SER A 29 18.73 -36.55 -8.27
N ALA A 30 19.24 -35.52 -7.58
CA ALA A 30 20.48 -35.61 -6.81
C ALA A 30 20.40 -34.68 -5.58
N ASP A 31 20.56 -35.27 -4.39
CA ASP A 31 20.60 -34.64 -3.09
C ASP A 31 21.78 -33.67 -2.92
N SER A 32 21.54 -32.49 -2.37
CA SER A 32 22.43 -31.81 -1.40
C SER A 32 21.75 -30.61 -0.75
N ALA A 33 21.95 -30.50 0.55
CA ALA A 33 21.15 -29.73 1.50
C ALA A 33 21.37 -28.19 1.47
N MET A 34 20.29 -27.46 1.85
CA MET A 34 20.19 -26.18 2.60
C MET A 34 19.32 -25.08 1.93
N PRO A 35 18.77 -24.15 2.73
CA PRO A 35 17.54 -24.28 3.50
C PRO A 35 16.29 -23.94 2.66
N THR A 36 15.18 -24.62 2.93
CA THR A 36 13.86 -24.27 2.42
C THR A 36 13.39 -22.92 2.98
N SER A 37 13.70 -21.82 2.31
CA SER A 37 12.75 -20.72 2.24
C SER A 37 11.67 -21.12 1.26
N GLY A 38 10.68 -21.89 1.72
CA GLY A 38 9.42 -22.01 0.99
C GLY A 38 8.88 -20.61 0.69
N PRO A 39 8.08 -20.43 -0.37
CA PRO A 39 7.42 -19.15 -0.60
C PRO A 39 6.55 -18.90 0.64
N VAL A 40 7.00 -17.98 1.50
CA VAL A 40 6.19 -17.45 2.59
C VAL A 40 4.95 -16.93 1.90
N ALA A 41 3.81 -17.61 2.10
CA ALA A 41 2.55 -17.17 1.54
C ALA A 41 2.42 -15.70 1.92
N ARG A 42 2.52 -14.81 0.92
CA ARG A 42 2.37 -13.39 1.18
C ARG A 42 0.96 -13.25 1.71
N THR A 43 0.82 -12.94 3.00
CA THR A 43 -0.46 -12.58 3.59
C THR A 43 -1.02 -11.48 2.71
N ILE A 44 -2.10 -11.78 1.98
CA ILE A 44 -2.77 -10.78 1.17
C ILE A 44 -3.38 -9.81 2.18
N LEU A 45 -2.88 -8.58 2.19
CA LEU A 45 -3.40 -7.49 3.00
C LEU A 45 -4.24 -6.63 2.06
N PRO A 46 -5.56 -6.87 1.97
CA PRO A 46 -6.39 -6.25 0.94
C PRO A 46 -6.47 -4.73 1.06
N THR A 47 -6.17 -4.16 2.23
CA THR A 47 -6.16 -2.71 2.47
C THR A 47 -4.76 -2.09 2.40
N ASP A 48 -3.75 -2.85 1.98
CA ASP A 48 -2.41 -2.32 1.78
C ASP A 48 -2.42 -1.28 0.66
N ARG A 49 -2.10 -0.02 1.00
CA ARG A 49 -2.04 1.08 0.03
C ARG A 49 -1.10 0.83 -1.14
N GLY A 50 -0.11 -0.05 -1.00
CA GLY A 50 0.77 -0.40 -2.12
C GLY A 50 0.04 -1.12 -3.26
N LEU A 51 -1.16 -1.63 -3.02
CA LEU A 51 -2.05 -2.19 -4.04
C LEU A 51 -2.84 -1.11 -4.81
N TYR A 52 -2.82 0.14 -4.32
CA TYR A 52 -3.60 1.27 -4.83
C TYR A 52 -2.68 2.43 -5.20
N ILE A 53 -2.15 2.37 -6.43
CA ILE A 53 -1.16 3.35 -6.91
C ILE A 53 -1.76 4.73 -7.24
N THR A 54 -3.08 4.82 -7.40
CA THR A 54 -3.80 6.06 -7.70
C THR A 54 -3.96 6.89 -6.42
N LEU A 55 -3.56 8.16 -6.44
CA LEU A 55 -3.63 9.06 -5.30
C LEU A 55 -4.42 10.34 -5.63
N PRO A 56 -5.45 10.71 -4.83
CA PRO A 56 -6.11 9.87 -3.83
C PRO A 56 -6.87 8.69 -4.48
N PRO A 57 -7.21 7.64 -3.71
CA PRO A 57 -8.18 6.65 -4.17
C PRO A 57 -9.53 7.30 -4.52
N ASP A 58 -10.30 6.70 -5.42
CA ASP A 58 -11.67 7.14 -5.71
C ASP A 58 -12.65 6.83 -4.55
N ALA A 59 -13.88 7.33 -4.65
CA ALA A 59 -14.87 7.21 -3.58
C ALA A 59 -15.23 5.75 -3.23
N GLU A 60 -15.35 4.89 -4.25
CA GLU A 60 -15.67 3.47 -4.07
C GLU A 60 -14.53 2.75 -3.34
N THR A 61 -13.29 2.97 -3.79
CA THR A 61 -12.09 2.42 -3.16
C THR A 61 -11.95 2.91 -1.73
N LYS A 62 -12.17 4.21 -1.46
CA LYS A 62 -12.17 4.73 -0.09
C LYS A 62 -13.18 4.01 0.79
N SER A 63 -14.43 3.87 0.33
CA SER A 63 -15.48 3.17 1.09
C SER A 63 -15.09 1.72 1.39
N TYR A 64 -14.56 1.00 0.41
CA TYR A 64 -14.08 -0.37 0.58
C TYR A 64 -12.95 -0.47 1.63
N LEU A 65 -11.92 0.36 1.51
CA LEU A 65 -10.76 0.37 2.42
C LEU A 65 -11.18 0.61 3.86
N ILE A 66 -12.06 1.59 4.02
CA ILE A 66 -12.63 2.01 5.29
C ILE A 66 -13.46 0.88 5.94
N ALA A 67 -14.33 0.23 5.16
CA ALA A 67 -15.16 -0.86 5.64
C ALA A 67 -14.35 -2.12 5.98
N THR A 68 -13.24 -2.36 5.27
CA THR A 68 -12.39 -3.55 5.44
C THR A 68 -11.43 -3.39 6.62
N GLY A 69 -11.00 -2.15 6.92
CA GLY A 69 -10.16 -1.81 8.05
C GLY A 69 -8.68 -1.61 7.72
N SER A 70 -8.02 -0.84 8.56
CA SER A 70 -6.66 -0.32 8.35
C SER A 70 -5.60 -1.42 8.16
N CYS A 71 -4.66 -1.21 7.23
CA CYS A 71 -3.54 -2.14 7.01
C CYS A 71 -2.51 -2.04 8.15
N ARG A 72 -2.62 -2.98 9.11
CA ARG A 72 -1.78 -3.01 10.33
C ARG A 72 -1.23 -4.41 10.59
N PRO A 73 -0.35 -4.93 9.70
CA PRO A 73 0.23 -6.26 9.86
C PRO A 73 1.15 -6.32 11.08
N THR A 74 1.30 -7.52 11.62
CA THR A 74 2.34 -7.86 12.61
C THR A 74 3.64 -8.25 11.92
N GLY A 75 4.76 -8.14 12.64
CA GLY A 75 6.07 -8.49 12.11
C GLY A 75 6.24 -9.99 11.79
N PRO A 76 7.39 -10.40 11.23
CA PRO A 76 8.61 -9.60 11.10
C PRO A 76 8.53 -8.55 9.98
N PHE A 77 9.11 -7.37 10.23
CA PHE A 77 9.22 -6.30 9.25
C PHE A 77 10.59 -6.34 8.54
N PRO A 78 10.68 -5.94 7.26
CA PRO A 78 11.95 -5.83 6.53
C PRO A 78 12.94 -4.92 7.27
N ARG A 79 14.18 -5.40 7.41
CA ARG A 79 15.26 -4.61 8.02
C ARG A 79 16.00 -3.81 6.97
N ASP A 80 16.24 -2.55 7.29
CA ASP A 80 16.98 -1.62 6.45
C ASP A 80 18.46 -1.58 6.88
N LYS A 81 19.32 -2.17 6.05
CA LYS A 81 20.77 -2.24 6.29
C LYS A 81 21.42 -0.85 6.31
N MET A 82 20.89 0.12 5.56
CA MET A 82 21.44 1.48 5.51
C MET A 82 21.08 2.30 6.75
N GLN A 83 20.00 1.93 7.45
CA GLN A 83 19.56 2.59 8.68
C GLN A 83 19.98 1.80 9.94
N GLY A 84 21.15 1.15 9.91
CA GLY A 84 21.66 0.39 11.05
C GLY A 84 20.82 -0.86 11.38
N ASN A 85 20.31 -1.53 10.33
CA ASN A 85 19.48 -2.74 10.43
C ASN A 85 18.16 -2.55 11.20
N ARG A 86 17.66 -1.30 11.24
CA ARG A 86 16.37 -0.91 11.83
C ARG A 86 15.21 -1.30 10.93
N CYS A 87 14.04 -1.45 11.51
CA CYS A 87 12.79 -1.76 10.81
C CYS A 87 11.62 -1.07 11.51
N PHE A 88 10.45 -1.13 10.89
CA PHE A 88 9.20 -0.82 11.58
C PHE A 88 8.97 -1.77 12.77
N SER A 89 8.15 -1.35 13.73
CA SER A 89 7.66 -2.17 14.83
C SER A 89 6.18 -1.91 15.04
N ASP A 90 5.40 -2.99 15.19
CA ASP A 90 3.98 -2.96 15.54
C ASP A 90 3.69 -2.21 16.85
N LYS A 91 4.67 -2.07 17.75
CA LYS A 91 4.56 -1.23 18.96
C LYS A 91 4.16 0.21 18.65
N TYR A 92 4.54 0.75 17.50
CA TYR A 92 4.16 2.10 17.07
C TYR A 92 2.65 2.28 16.91
N TYR A 93 1.89 1.20 16.70
CA TYR A 93 0.43 1.23 16.63
C TYR A 93 -0.25 1.62 17.95
N THR A 94 0.51 1.68 19.04
CA THR A 94 0.04 2.13 20.35
C THR A 94 0.96 3.20 20.92
N THR A 95 0.42 4.01 21.83
CA THR A 95 1.19 4.87 22.72
C THR A 95 0.89 4.49 24.16
N THR A 96 1.82 4.72 25.07
CA THR A 96 1.61 4.45 26.51
C THR A 96 1.59 5.79 27.24
N THR A 97 0.53 6.06 28.00
CA THR A 97 0.43 7.28 28.81
C THR A 97 1.40 7.23 29.99
N LYS A 98 1.62 8.37 30.67
CA LYS A 98 2.42 8.42 31.91
C LYS A 98 1.87 7.50 33.02
N ALA A 99 0.58 7.19 32.98
CA ALA A 99 -0.09 6.25 33.90
C ALA A 99 0.04 4.78 33.47
N GLY A 100 0.78 4.47 32.39
CA GLY A 100 0.97 3.11 31.90
C GLY A 100 -0.17 2.57 31.02
N ILE A 101 -1.16 3.39 30.67
CA ILE A 101 -2.29 2.97 29.84
C ILE A 101 -1.88 2.95 28.38
N LYS A 102 -2.10 1.81 27.69
CA LYS A 102 -1.87 1.70 26.25
C LYS A 102 -3.08 2.21 25.46
N LEU A 103 -2.86 3.21 24.64
CA LEU A 103 -3.87 3.79 23.74
C LEU A 103 -3.52 3.48 22.28
N PRO A 104 -4.48 3.05 21.45
CA PRO A 104 -4.23 2.82 20.03
C PRO A 104 -3.99 4.13 19.28
N ARG A 105 -3.15 4.08 18.24
CA ARG A 105 -3.00 5.13 17.22
C ARG A 105 -3.73 4.70 15.93
N PRO A 106 -5.07 4.85 15.85
CA PRO A 106 -5.87 4.28 14.76
C PRO A 106 -5.48 4.77 13.37
N TRP A 107 -4.88 5.96 13.28
CA TRP A 107 -4.44 6.56 12.02
C TRP A 107 -3.16 5.95 11.45
N LEU A 108 -2.31 5.32 12.28
CA LEU A 108 -0.99 4.85 11.87
C LEU A 108 -1.07 3.43 11.31
N CYS A 109 -0.64 3.31 10.05
CA CYS A 109 -0.61 2.07 9.28
C CYS A 109 0.79 1.77 8.76
N TYR A 110 1.00 0.55 8.29
CA TYR A 110 2.23 0.13 7.61
C TYR A 110 1.89 -0.63 6.33
N SER A 111 2.54 -0.26 5.23
CA SER A 111 2.40 -0.92 3.94
C SER A 111 3.58 -1.88 3.73
N PRO A 112 3.38 -3.21 3.70
CA PRO A 112 4.46 -4.13 3.36
C PRO A 112 4.89 -4.04 1.90
N THR A 113 3.97 -3.72 0.99
CA THR A 113 4.29 -3.56 -0.43
C THR A 113 5.21 -2.38 -0.67
N LEU A 114 5.02 -1.26 0.04
CA LEU A 114 5.86 -0.06 -0.10
C LEU A 114 6.98 0.01 0.96
N ASP A 115 6.93 -0.87 1.97
CA ASP A 115 7.81 -0.87 3.14
C ASP A 115 7.93 0.54 3.75
N CYS A 116 6.78 1.10 4.11
CA CYS A 116 6.67 2.44 4.71
C CYS A 116 5.52 2.51 5.73
N ALA A 117 5.70 3.30 6.79
CA ALA A 117 4.61 3.72 7.67
C ALA A 117 3.82 4.85 7.01
N TYR A 118 2.52 4.95 7.24
CA TYR A 118 1.70 6.03 6.67
C TYR A 118 0.52 6.39 7.57
N CYS A 119 -0.09 7.55 7.31
CA CYS A 119 -1.31 7.97 7.97
C CYS A 119 -2.48 7.67 7.04
N GLU A 120 -3.41 6.82 7.47
CA GLU A 120 -4.57 6.43 6.68
C GLU A 120 -5.50 7.62 6.37
N PRO A 121 -5.88 8.48 7.36
CA PRO A 121 -6.61 9.71 7.06
C PRO A 121 -5.92 10.62 6.06
N CYS A 122 -4.60 10.85 6.19
CA CYS A 122 -3.87 11.67 5.23
C CYS A 122 -3.89 11.06 3.83
N TRP A 123 -3.68 9.75 3.73
CA TRP A 123 -3.71 9.06 2.45
C TRP A 123 -5.06 9.23 1.74
N LEU A 124 -6.16 8.99 2.47
CA LEU A 124 -7.51 8.95 1.93
C LEU A 124 -8.15 10.34 1.73
N PHE A 125 -7.87 11.30 2.63
CA PHE A 125 -8.66 12.52 2.78
C PHE A 125 -7.88 13.83 2.80
N SER A 126 -6.56 13.78 2.57
CA SER A 126 -5.76 15.02 2.50
C SER A 126 -6.22 15.94 1.39
N ASP A 127 -6.40 17.21 1.76
CA ASP A 127 -6.51 18.30 0.80
C ASP A 127 -5.11 18.63 0.24
N ARG A 128 -4.85 18.09 -0.96
CA ARG A 128 -3.58 18.25 -1.66
C ARG A 128 -3.40 19.64 -2.27
N SER A 129 -4.43 20.49 -2.22
CA SER A 129 -4.36 21.89 -2.66
C SER A 129 -4.07 22.86 -1.52
N ALA A 130 -4.04 22.38 -0.27
CA ALA A 130 -3.83 23.23 0.90
C ALA A 130 -2.42 23.85 0.92
N PRO A 131 -2.29 25.13 1.34
CA PRO A 131 -1.02 25.88 1.30
C PRO A 131 0.10 25.31 2.19
N PHE A 132 -0.23 24.43 3.15
CA PHE A 132 0.73 23.76 4.04
C PHE A 132 0.60 22.23 3.97
N TYR A 133 0.19 21.72 2.82
CA TYR A 133 0.13 20.29 2.57
C TYR A 133 1.51 19.65 2.72
N SER A 134 1.58 18.59 3.52
CA SER A 134 2.74 17.71 3.60
C SER A 134 2.38 16.34 3.04
N ASP A 135 3.11 15.91 2.02
CA ASP A 135 2.91 14.61 1.40
C ASP A 135 3.62 13.46 2.15
N ALA A 136 4.40 13.74 3.18
CA ALA A 136 5.23 12.74 3.86
C ALA A 136 4.39 11.57 4.40
N TRP A 137 3.25 11.86 5.03
CA TRP A 137 2.36 10.81 5.55
C TRP A 137 1.40 10.22 4.52
N VAL A 138 1.23 10.89 3.36
CA VAL A 138 0.49 10.38 2.20
C VAL A 138 1.34 9.41 1.39
N LYS A 139 2.59 9.78 1.11
CA LYS A 139 3.61 8.98 0.41
C LYS A 139 4.29 7.97 1.32
N GLY A 140 4.18 8.14 2.63
CA GLY A 140 4.73 7.23 3.63
C GLY A 140 6.14 7.59 4.06
N VAL A 141 6.46 7.17 5.28
CA VAL A 141 7.69 7.43 6.01
C VAL A 141 8.44 6.11 6.17
N ARG A 142 9.68 6.08 5.67
CA ARG A 142 10.64 4.98 5.83
C ARG A 142 11.92 5.44 6.54
N ASP A 143 11.77 6.36 7.49
CA ASP A 143 12.86 6.83 8.34
C ASP A 143 12.73 6.16 9.71
N TRP A 144 13.20 4.92 9.81
CA TRP A 144 13.08 4.10 11.02
C TRP A 144 13.88 4.67 12.19
N GLN A 145 14.91 5.46 11.89
CA GLN A 145 15.71 6.10 12.91
C GLN A 145 14.93 7.19 13.65
N HIS A 146 14.15 7.99 12.92
CA HIS A 146 13.42 9.13 13.48
C HIS A 146 11.90 8.91 13.51
N LEU A 147 11.42 7.69 13.23
CA LEU A 147 9.99 7.40 13.10
C LEU A 147 9.19 7.79 14.35
N SER A 148 9.69 7.52 15.56
CA SER A 148 8.99 7.88 16.80
C SER A 148 8.75 9.39 16.91
N ALA A 149 9.79 10.20 16.66
CA ALA A 149 9.68 11.65 16.73
C ALA A 149 8.72 12.19 15.65
N ARG A 150 8.76 11.62 14.44
CA ARG A 150 7.83 11.96 13.36
C ARG A 150 6.38 11.61 13.73
N ILE A 151 6.16 10.45 14.33
CA ILE A 151 4.84 10.00 14.79
C ILE A 151 4.28 10.96 15.84
N ASP A 152 5.10 11.38 16.81
CA ASP A 152 4.67 12.28 17.87
C ASP A 152 4.39 13.69 17.34
N SER A 153 5.22 14.20 16.43
CA SER A 153 4.96 15.48 15.76
C SER A 153 3.67 15.46 14.94
N HIS A 154 3.41 14.36 14.23
CA HIS A 154 2.23 14.26 13.36
C HIS A 154 0.93 14.15 14.14
N ALA A 155 0.95 13.47 15.29
CA ALA A 155 -0.23 13.26 16.12
C ALA A 155 -0.90 14.57 16.59
N PHE A 156 -0.20 15.69 16.53
CA PHE A 156 -0.68 17.01 16.97
C PHE A 156 -0.60 18.08 15.89
N ASP A 157 -0.25 17.73 14.64
CA ASP A 157 -0.18 18.72 13.57
C ASP A 157 -1.57 19.03 12.97
N ALA A 158 -1.68 20.20 12.34
CA ALA A 158 -2.94 20.68 11.77
C ALA A 158 -3.43 19.84 10.57
N ASN A 159 -2.52 19.14 9.87
CA ASN A 159 -2.89 18.30 8.74
C ASN A 159 -3.60 17.04 9.25
N MET A 160 -3.05 16.40 10.29
CA MET A 160 -3.65 15.26 10.97
C MET A 160 -5.04 15.56 11.49
N GLU A 161 -5.22 16.72 12.15
CA GLU A 161 -6.53 17.16 12.64
C GLU A 161 -7.53 17.37 11.49
N ARG A 162 -7.12 18.08 10.43
CA ARG A 162 -7.97 18.34 9.26
C ARG A 162 -8.39 17.04 8.58
N ASP A 163 -7.46 16.12 8.36
CA ASP A 163 -7.72 14.89 7.63
C ASP A 163 -8.60 13.93 8.44
N THR A 164 -8.43 13.91 9.77
CA THR A 164 -9.34 13.17 10.68
C THR A 164 -10.74 13.77 10.68
N ARG A 165 -10.87 15.10 10.63
CA ARG A 165 -12.17 15.78 10.48
C ARG A 165 -12.83 15.43 9.14
N ASN A 166 -12.06 15.44 8.05
CA ASN A 166 -12.55 15.05 6.72
C ASN A 166 -13.02 13.60 6.71
N ALA A 167 -12.25 12.69 7.30
CA ALA A 167 -12.66 11.30 7.50
C ALA A 167 -13.98 11.22 8.27
N THR A 168 -14.09 11.91 9.41
CA THR A 168 -15.30 11.95 10.23
C THR A 168 -16.53 12.45 9.47
N ASN A 169 -16.37 13.47 8.61
CA ASN A 169 -17.45 13.99 7.79
C ASN A 169 -17.85 13.04 6.66
N TYR A 170 -16.90 12.28 6.12
CA TYR A 170 -17.17 11.26 5.11
C TYR A 170 -18.07 10.15 5.67
N TRP A 171 -17.88 9.76 6.93
CA TRP A 171 -18.73 8.76 7.61
C TRP A 171 -20.19 9.18 7.87
N ARG A 172 -20.50 10.47 7.81
CA ARG A 172 -21.85 11.00 8.11
C ARG A 172 -22.74 11.14 6.87
N GLN A 173 -22.18 10.94 5.68
CA GLN A 173 -22.88 11.01 4.40
C GLN A 173 -23.39 9.62 4.02
#